data_AF-A0AA51QSP4-F1
#
_entry.id   AF-A0AA51QSP4-F1
#
_cell.length_a   1.000
_cell.length_b   1.000
_cell.length_c   1.000
_cell.angle_alpha   90.00
_cell.angle_beta   90.00
_cell.angle_gamma   90.00
#
_symmetry.space_group_name_H-M   'P 1'
#
loop_
_entity.id
_entity.type
_entity.pdbx_description
1 polymer ?
#
loop_
_entity_poly.entity_id
_entity_poly.type
_entity_poly.pdbx_seq_one_letter_code
_entity_poly.pdbx_strand_id
1 'polypeptide(L)'
;MKKRLFILVEGEDDVRFFGRIIKPLFVSRYDSVEILPYACIKRVKVNNFLKSVVQMGNDYLFVADIDEEHSVRDKKQILYYRFPNIDGGSAVIVIKEIESWYYAGLPDAALEALGAPVLPSTNGLSKEDFNRLIPGKFDSRIDFMFEILKYFSLLTAEMKNRSFRYFSDRFRLKESGEEGRHSEREPTHAAGTYAR
;
A
#
# COMPACT_ATOMS: atom_id res chain seq x y z
N MET A 1 5.00 25.79 -8.71
CA MET A 1 3.94 25.00 -9.39
C MET A 1 3.40 23.99 -8.39
N LYS A 2 2.11 23.67 -8.42
CA LYS A 2 1.56 22.59 -7.56
C LYS A 2 2.10 21.25 -8.03
N LYS A 3 2.70 20.48 -7.13
CA LYS A 3 3.26 19.16 -7.38
C LYS A 3 2.21 18.08 -7.11
N ARG A 4 1.77 17.39 -8.16
CA ARG A 4 0.73 16.34 -8.07
C ARG A 4 1.34 14.95 -8.22
N LEU A 5 0.73 13.97 -7.57
CA LEU A 5 1.02 12.54 -7.75
C LEU A 5 -0.20 11.85 -8.36
N PHE A 6 0.01 11.10 -9.43
CA PHE A 6 -1.01 10.21 -10.01
C PHE A 6 -0.64 8.74 -9.76
N ILE A 7 -1.54 7.96 -9.17
CA ILE A 7 -1.34 6.53 -8.93
C ILE A 7 -2.28 5.79 -9.88
N LEU A 8 -1.69 5.18 -10.92
CA LEU A 8 -2.43 4.37 -11.88
C LEU A 8 -2.45 2.93 -11.37
N VAL A 9 -3.64 2.35 -11.26
CA VAL A 9 -3.86 1.00 -10.74
C VAL A 9 -4.73 0.18 -11.70
N GLU A 10 -4.74 -1.15 -11.59
CA GLU A 10 -5.47 -2.00 -12.54
C GLU A 10 -6.98 -1.95 -12.33
N GLY A 11 -7.48 -2.24 -11.12
CA GLY A 11 -8.90 -2.39 -10.86
C GLY A 11 -9.42 -1.61 -9.65
N GLU A 12 -10.71 -1.79 -9.38
CA GLU A 12 -11.41 -1.13 -8.27
C GLU A 12 -10.93 -1.59 -6.89
N ASP A 13 -10.49 -2.84 -6.78
CA ASP A 13 -9.93 -3.41 -5.55
C ASP A 13 -8.65 -2.66 -5.15
N ASP A 14 -7.80 -2.33 -6.13
CA ASP A 14 -6.64 -1.48 -5.96
C ASP A 14 -7.03 -0.04 -5.64
N VAL A 15 -8.01 0.54 -6.33
CA VAL A 15 -8.47 1.91 -6.06
C VAL A 15 -8.86 2.06 -4.60
N ARG A 16 -9.59 1.09 -4.04
CA ARG A 16 -9.99 1.09 -2.61
C ARG A 16 -8.78 1.00 -1.70
N PHE A 17 -7.86 0.07 -1.96
CA PHE A 17 -6.68 -0.13 -1.13
C PHE A 17 -5.77 1.10 -1.14
N PHE A 18 -5.40 1.54 -2.34
CA PHE A 18 -4.55 2.70 -2.52
C PHE A 18 -5.23 3.96 -2.00
N GLY A 19 -6.55 4.09 -2.15
CA GLY A 19 -7.31 5.23 -1.64
C GLY A 19 -7.29 5.31 -0.12
N ARG A 20 -7.48 4.18 0.56
CA ARG A 20 -7.63 4.15 2.02
C ARG A 20 -6.31 4.05 2.77
N ILE A 21 -5.34 3.32 2.22
CA ILE A 21 -4.07 2.99 2.89
C ILE A 21 -2.91 3.79 2.32
N ILE A 22 -2.72 3.78 0.99
CA ILE A 22 -1.49 4.31 0.39
C ILE A 22 -1.51 5.83 0.20
N LYS A 23 -2.61 6.38 -0.32
CA LYS A 23 -2.77 7.80 -0.59
C LYS A 23 -2.48 8.68 0.63
N PRO A 24 -3.00 8.38 1.84
CA PRO A 24 -2.65 9.12 3.05
C PRO A 24 -1.15 9.23 3.34
N LEU A 25 -0.35 8.26 2.89
CA LEU A 25 1.11 8.25 3.10
C LEU A 25 1.85 9.23 2.18
N PHE A 26 1.17 9.75 1.14
CA PHE A 26 1.73 10.68 0.16
C PHE A 26 1.19 12.11 0.28
N VAL A 27 0.08 12.35 0.99
CA VAL A 27 -0.56 13.68 1.02
C VAL A 27 0.31 14.78 1.64
N SER A 28 1.29 14.43 2.48
CA SER A 28 2.25 15.39 3.04
C SER A 28 3.34 15.83 2.05
N ARG A 29 3.52 15.09 0.94
CA ARG A 29 4.61 15.29 -0.03
C ARG A 29 4.15 15.89 -1.35
N TYR A 30 2.84 15.97 -1.56
CA TYR A 30 2.21 16.38 -2.81
C TYR A 30 1.00 17.27 -2.52
N ASP A 31 0.79 18.29 -3.35
CA ASP A 31 -0.39 19.15 -3.27
C ASP A 31 -1.69 18.39 -3.58
N SER A 32 -1.60 17.34 -4.39
CA SER A 32 -2.72 16.41 -4.63
C SER A 32 -2.22 15.00 -4.95
N VAL A 33 -3.00 14.01 -4.53
CA VAL A 33 -2.79 12.60 -4.86
C VAL A 33 -4.07 12.05 -5.48
N GLU A 34 -3.99 11.64 -6.74
CA GLU A 34 -5.10 11.11 -7.54
C GLU A 34 -4.87 9.66 -7.89
N ILE A 35 -5.93 8.86 -7.86
CA ILE A 35 -5.88 7.44 -8.19
C ILE A 35 -6.74 7.20 -9.42
N LEU A 36 -6.21 6.49 -10.40
CA LEU A 36 -6.86 6.25 -11.69
C LEU A 36 -6.83 4.76 -12.03
N PRO A 37 -7.98 4.06 -12.08
CA PRO A 37 -8.02 2.70 -12.62
C PRO A 37 -7.80 2.74 -14.14
N TYR A 38 -6.80 2.02 -14.64
CA TYR A 38 -6.44 2.06 -16.07
C TYR A 38 -6.93 0.86 -16.87
N ALA A 39 -7.35 -0.26 -16.25
CA ALA A 39 -7.72 -1.46 -17.01
C ALA A 39 -8.90 -1.22 -17.97
N CYS A 40 -9.85 -0.37 -17.59
CA CYS A 40 -11.01 -0.02 -18.42
C CYS A 40 -10.72 1.15 -19.38
N ILE A 41 -9.53 1.76 -19.34
CA ILE A 41 -9.18 2.91 -20.18
C ILE A 41 -8.48 2.42 -21.44
N LYS A 42 -8.92 2.92 -22.61
CA LYS A 42 -8.24 2.65 -23.88
C LYS A 42 -6.74 2.95 -23.76
N ARG A 43 -5.89 1.99 -24.13
CA ARG A 43 -4.42 2.08 -24.07
C ARG A 43 -3.83 3.40 -24.58
N VAL A 44 -4.36 3.93 -25.69
CA VAL A 44 -3.93 5.21 -26.26
C VAL A 44 -4.18 6.38 -25.30
N LYS A 45 -5.32 6.38 -24.59
CA LYS A 45 -5.63 7.40 -23.59
C LYS A 45 -4.70 7.33 -22.38
N VAL A 46 -4.42 6.12 -21.88
CA VAL A 46 -3.44 5.92 -20.79
C VAL A 46 -2.07 6.46 -21.19
N ASN A 47 -1.58 6.11 -22.39
CA ASN A 47 -0.31 6.62 -22.89
C ASN A 47 -0.27 8.15 -23.03
N ASN A 48 -1.33 8.74 -23.58
CA ASN A 48 -1.40 10.20 -23.72
C ASN A 48 -1.43 10.89 -22.35
N PHE A 49 -2.13 10.29 -21.38
CA PHE A 49 -2.17 10.78 -20.02
C PHE A 49 -0.78 10.74 -19.35
N LEU A 50 -0.07 9.61 -19.42
CA LEU A 50 1.30 9.48 -18.88
C LEU A 50 2.22 10.56 -19.47
N LYS A 51 2.17 10.74 -20.80
CA LYS A 51 2.93 11.80 -21.49
C LYS A 51 2.58 13.19 -20.94
N SER A 52 1.30 13.51 -20.73
CA SER A 52 0.90 14.80 -20.19
C SER A 52 1.35 15.02 -18.75
N VAL A 53 1.31 13.99 -17.90
CA VAL A 53 1.75 14.07 -16.51
C VAL A 53 3.22 14.49 -16.43
N VAL A 54 4.07 13.83 -17.22
CA VAL A 54 5.51 14.14 -17.31
C VAL A 54 5.74 15.54 -17.88
N GLN A 55 5.06 15.92 -18.97
CA GLN A 55 5.19 17.25 -19.58
C GLN A 55 4.79 18.39 -18.64
N MET A 56 3.88 18.14 -17.71
CA MET A 56 3.44 19.10 -16.70
C MET A 56 4.33 19.10 -15.44
N GLY A 57 5.38 18.27 -15.38
CA GLY A 57 6.26 18.17 -14.22
C GLY A 57 5.62 17.53 -12.98
N ASN A 58 4.62 16.66 -13.19
CA ASN A 58 3.98 15.89 -12.12
C ASN A 58 4.57 14.48 -12.05
N ASP A 59 4.44 13.84 -10.88
CA ASP A 59 4.92 12.49 -10.64
C ASP A 59 3.79 11.47 -10.85
N TYR A 60 4.13 10.22 -11.20
CA TYR A 60 3.17 9.12 -11.16
C TYR A 60 3.78 7.80 -10.67
N LEU A 61 2.90 6.94 -10.15
CA LEU A 61 3.15 5.53 -9.87
C LEU A 61 2.31 4.70 -10.83
N PHE A 62 2.92 3.71 -11.47
CA PHE A 62 2.21 2.76 -12.32
C PHE A 62 2.22 1.39 -11.65
N VAL A 63 1.08 0.94 -11.18
CA VAL A 63 0.93 -0.28 -10.36
C VAL A 63 0.25 -1.35 -11.18
N ALA A 64 0.81 -2.56 -11.18
CA ALA A 64 0.23 -3.71 -11.85
C ALA A 64 0.44 -4.97 -11.00
N ASP A 65 -0.47 -5.94 -11.09
CA ASP A 65 -0.26 -7.27 -10.55
C ASP A 65 0.74 -8.04 -11.42
N ILE A 66 1.42 -9.06 -10.88
CA ILE A 66 2.30 -9.92 -11.66
C ILE A 66 1.50 -10.88 -12.54
N ASP A 67 0.25 -11.17 -12.16
CA ASP A 67 -0.63 -12.16 -12.78
C ASP A 67 0.11 -13.51 -12.96
N GLU A 68 0.10 -14.05 -14.19
CA GLU A 68 0.73 -15.30 -14.58
C GLU A 68 2.22 -15.13 -14.99
N GLU A 69 2.77 -13.92 -14.90
CA GLU A 69 4.13 -13.66 -15.37
C GLU A 69 5.21 -14.28 -14.48
N HIS A 70 6.24 -14.85 -15.10
CA HIS A 70 7.29 -15.57 -14.38
C HIS A 70 8.17 -14.69 -13.50
N SER A 71 8.31 -13.40 -13.84
CA SER A 71 9.11 -12.47 -13.05
C SER A 71 8.64 -11.02 -13.15
N VAL A 72 9.02 -10.22 -12.15
CA VAL A 72 8.82 -8.75 -12.16
C VAL A 72 9.47 -8.10 -13.38
N ARG A 73 10.59 -8.65 -13.87
CA ARG A 73 11.26 -8.15 -15.08
C ARG A 73 10.40 -8.37 -16.32
N ASP A 74 9.83 -9.55 -16.46
CA ASP A 74 8.99 -9.91 -17.61
C ASP A 74 7.73 -9.06 -17.63
N LYS A 75 7.05 -8.93 -16.48
CA LYS A 75 5.90 -8.02 -16.35
C LYS A 75 6.27 -6.58 -16.72
N LYS A 76 7.39 -6.06 -16.25
CA LYS A 76 7.85 -4.71 -16.63
C LYS A 76 8.07 -4.57 -18.13
N GLN A 77 8.67 -5.56 -18.79
CA GLN A 77 8.88 -5.53 -20.23
C GLN A 77 7.55 -5.46 -21.00
N ILE A 78 6.54 -6.22 -20.55
CA ILE A 78 5.18 -6.18 -21.11
C ILE A 78 4.54 -4.81 -20.89
N LEU A 79 4.68 -4.24 -19.69
CA LEU A 79 4.15 -2.91 -19.38
C LEU A 79 4.79 -1.83 -20.25
N TYR A 80 6.11 -1.85 -20.43
CA TYR A 80 6.80 -0.90 -21.32
C TYR A 80 6.38 -1.07 -22.79
N TYR A 81 6.14 -2.30 -23.25
CA TYR A 81 5.63 -2.55 -24.59
C TYR A 81 4.18 -2.05 -24.77
N ARG A 82 3.31 -2.29 -23.79
CA ARG A 82 1.89 -1.86 -23.84
C ARG A 82 1.76 -0.34 -23.65
N PHE A 83 2.61 0.24 -22.81
CA PHE A 83 2.56 1.64 -22.44
C PHE A 83 3.94 2.30 -22.69
N PRO A 84 4.29 2.59 -23.95
CA PRO A 84 5.60 3.14 -24.31
C PRO A 84 5.91 4.51 -23.71
N ASN A 85 4.90 5.22 -23.19
CA ASN A 85 5.09 6.49 -22.49
C ASN A 85 5.31 6.32 -20.99
N ILE A 86 5.47 5.08 -20.48
CA ILE A 86 6.01 4.89 -19.14
C ILE A 86 7.47 5.35 -19.17
N ASP A 87 7.75 6.45 -18.47
CA ASP A 87 9.08 6.92 -18.17
C ASP A 87 9.84 5.92 -17.28
N GLY A 88 11.10 5.65 -17.63
CA GLY A 88 11.97 4.72 -16.91
C GLY A 88 12.40 5.21 -15.53
N GLY A 89 12.31 6.52 -15.27
CA GLY A 89 12.52 7.13 -13.95
C GLY A 89 11.29 7.01 -13.03
N SER A 90 10.11 6.80 -13.60
CA SER A 90 8.86 6.63 -12.86
C SER A 90 8.74 5.23 -12.27
N ALA A 91 8.11 5.12 -11.10
CA ALA A 91 8.08 3.85 -10.38
C ALA A 91 6.98 2.92 -10.91
N VAL A 92 7.38 1.94 -11.72
CA VAL A 92 6.58 0.76 -12.02
C VAL A 92 6.65 -0.20 -10.83
N ILE A 93 5.53 -0.35 -10.12
CA ILE A 93 5.38 -1.25 -8.98
C ILE A 93 4.61 -2.47 -9.46
N VAL A 94 5.30 -3.60 -9.51
CA VAL A 94 4.66 -4.89 -9.74
C VAL A 94 4.49 -5.55 -8.39
N ILE A 95 3.24 -5.72 -7.97
CA ILE A 95 2.89 -6.48 -6.77
C ILE A 95 2.53 -7.90 -7.21
N LYS A 96 2.62 -8.89 -6.32
CA LYS A 96 2.22 -10.24 -6.70
C LYS A 96 0.71 -10.24 -6.97
N GLU A 97 -0.05 -9.88 -5.95
CA GLU A 97 -1.50 -9.67 -6.00
C GLU A 97 -1.91 -8.72 -4.87
N ILE A 98 -2.88 -7.83 -5.11
CA ILE A 98 -3.34 -6.87 -4.10
C ILE A 98 -4.01 -7.54 -2.89
N GLU A 99 -4.64 -8.70 -3.07
CA GLU A 99 -5.26 -9.52 -2.03
C GLU A 99 -4.24 -9.91 -0.94
N SER A 100 -3.00 -10.20 -1.35
CA SER A 100 -1.90 -10.47 -0.44
C SER A 100 -1.57 -9.29 0.47
N TRP A 101 -1.75 -8.06 -0.02
CA TRP A 101 -1.53 -6.83 0.74
C TRP A 101 -2.68 -6.57 1.70
N TYR A 102 -3.93 -6.70 1.26
CA TYR A 102 -5.12 -6.62 2.12
C TYR A 102 -4.96 -7.49 3.37
N TYR A 103 -4.63 -8.77 3.17
CA TYR A 103 -4.49 -9.70 4.28
C TYR A 103 -3.25 -9.44 5.15
N ALA A 104 -2.16 -8.93 4.55
CA ALA A 104 -0.91 -8.69 5.27
C ALA A 104 -1.08 -7.70 6.42
N GLY A 105 -1.94 -6.70 6.26
CA GLY A 105 -2.13 -5.65 7.25
C GLY A 105 -2.98 -6.03 8.44
N LEU A 106 -3.46 -7.28 8.55
CA LEU A 106 -4.30 -7.70 9.68
C LEU A 106 -3.44 -8.22 10.84
N PRO A 107 -3.46 -7.55 12.01
CA PRO A 107 -2.92 -8.10 13.25
C PRO A 107 -3.70 -9.36 13.65
N ASP A 108 -3.08 -10.24 14.43
CA ASP A 108 -3.68 -11.53 14.79
C ASP A 108 -4.99 -11.36 15.59
N ALA A 109 -5.07 -10.34 16.45
CA ALA A 109 -6.31 -9.98 17.16
C ALA A 109 -7.44 -9.54 16.21
N ALA A 110 -7.12 -8.86 15.10
CA ALA A 110 -8.12 -8.50 14.10
C ALA A 110 -8.56 -9.74 13.32
N LEU A 111 -7.65 -10.65 12.98
CA LEU A 111 -7.98 -11.92 12.33
C LEU A 111 -8.94 -12.75 13.20
N GLU A 112 -8.67 -12.83 14.50
CA GLU A 112 -9.56 -13.50 15.45
C GLU A 112 -10.96 -12.86 15.49
N ALA A 113 -11.05 -11.54 15.60
CA ALA A 113 -12.32 -10.81 15.58
C ALA A 113 -13.10 -11.00 14.25
N LEU A 114 -12.37 -11.10 13.14
CA LEU A 114 -12.94 -11.36 11.82
C LEU A 114 -13.31 -12.84 11.63
N GLY A 115 -12.80 -13.75 12.46
CA GLY A 115 -12.97 -15.20 12.29
C GLY A 115 -12.15 -15.75 11.11
N ALA A 116 -11.06 -15.08 10.75
CA ALA A 116 -10.15 -15.47 9.68
C ALA A 116 -8.85 -16.08 10.26
N PRO A 117 -8.18 -17.01 9.56
CA PRO A 117 -7.03 -17.72 10.12
C PRO A 117 -5.75 -16.86 10.15
N VAL A 118 -4.90 -17.08 11.14
CA VAL A 118 -3.59 -16.42 11.22
C VAL A 118 -2.63 -17.03 10.20
N LEU A 119 -2.03 -16.16 9.36
CA LEU A 119 -0.98 -16.54 8.42
C LEU A 119 0.35 -15.88 8.82
N PRO A 120 1.47 -16.63 8.89
CA PRO A 120 2.78 -16.06 9.22
C PRO A 120 3.35 -15.19 8.10
N SER A 121 2.89 -15.37 6.86
CA SER A 121 3.27 -14.57 5.70
C SER A 121 2.20 -14.64 4.63
N THR A 122 2.01 -13.55 3.87
CA THR A 122 1.07 -13.49 2.73
C THR A 122 1.78 -13.43 1.37
N ASN A 123 3.11 -13.56 1.31
CA ASN A 123 3.88 -13.51 0.05
C ASN A 123 3.41 -14.51 -1.02
N GLY A 124 2.83 -15.63 -0.57
CA GLY A 124 2.32 -16.69 -1.43
C GLY A 124 0.86 -16.53 -1.83
N LEU A 125 0.09 -15.71 -1.08
CA LEU A 125 -1.37 -15.69 -1.10
C LEU A 125 -1.88 -15.24 -2.47
N SER A 126 -2.62 -16.13 -3.16
CA SER A 126 -3.36 -15.78 -4.36
C SER A 126 -4.78 -15.28 -4.05
N LYS A 127 -5.50 -14.85 -5.07
CA LYS A 127 -6.89 -14.41 -5.03
C LYS A 127 -7.82 -15.54 -4.68
N GLU A 128 -7.55 -16.74 -5.20
CA GLU A 128 -8.28 -17.96 -4.87
C GLU A 128 -8.02 -18.36 -3.43
N ASP A 129 -6.77 -18.24 -2.95
CA ASP A 129 -6.47 -18.44 -1.53
C ASP A 129 -7.24 -17.44 -0.68
N PHE A 130 -7.15 -16.14 -0.99
CA PHE A 130 -7.85 -15.08 -0.27
C PHE A 130 -9.35 -15.33 -0.19
N ASN A 131 -9.98 -15.74 -1.30
CA ASN A 131 -11.41 -16.07 -1.33
C ASN A 131 -11.77 -17.22 -0.39
N ARG A 132 -10.88 -18.21 -0.24
CA ARG A 132 -11.07 -19.33 0.72
C ARG A 132 -10.90 -18.90 2.18
N LEU A 133 -10.23 -17.78 2.44
CA LEU A 133 -10.07 -17.25 3.80
C LEU A 133 -11.27 -16.45 4.27
N ILE A 134 -12.20 -16.08 3.38
CA ILE A 134 -13.37 -15.26 3.70
C ILE A 134 -14.28 -16.05 4.65
N PRO A 135 -14.50 -15.57 5.88
CA PRO A 135 -15.41 -16.23 6.82
C PRO A 135 -16.85 -16.16 6.32
N GLY A 136 -17.65 -17.20 6.56
CA GLY A 136 -19.03 -17.30 6.05
C GLY A 136 -20.02 -16.24 6.58
N LYS A 137 -19.59 -15.38 7.52
CA LYS A 137 -20.40 -14.26 8.04
C LYS A 137 -20.38 -13.01 7.16
N PHE A 138 -19.50 -12.95 6.17
CA PHE A 138 -19.41 -11.82 5.22
C PHE A 138 -20.27 -12.10 4.00
N ASP A 139 -21.03 -11.10 3.56
CA ASP A 139 -21.96 -11.25 2.44
C ASP A 139 -21.25 -11.33 1.09
N SER A 140 -20.02 -10.79 1.01
CA SER A 140 -19.22 -10.80 -0.19
C SER A 140 -17.74 -10.59 0.09
N ARG A 141 -16.91 -10.85 -0.93
CA ARG A 141 -15.49 -10.46 -0.93
C ARG A 141 -15.27 -8.97 -0.66
N ILE A 142 -16.11 -8.12 -1.25
CA ILE A 142 -16.01 -6.66 -1.10
C ILE A 142 -16.30 -6.26 0.35
N ASP A 143 -17.32 -6.87 0.97
CA ASP A 143 -17.66 -6.66 2.37
C ASP A 143 -16.49 -7.02 3.30
N PHE A 144 -15.90 -8.19 3.10
CA PHE A 144 -14.70 -8.60 3.84
C PHE A 144 -13.53 -7.63 3.64
N MET A 145 -13.28 -7.18 2.40
CA MET A 145 -12.22 -6.21 2.12
C MET A 145 -12.45 -4.86 2.80
N PHE A 146 -13.69 -4.37 2.86
CA PHE A 146 -14.02 -3.16 3.60
C PHE A 146 -13.76 -3.32 5.10
N GLU A 147 -14.11 -4.48 5.66
CA GLU A 147 -13.85 -4.77 7.07
C GLU A 147 -12.34 -4.82 7.36
N ILE A 148 -11.55 -5.46 6.49
CA ILE A 148 -10.07 -5.49 6.59
C ILE A 148 -9.49 -4.08 6.68
N LEU A 149 -9.94 -3.16 5.82
CA LEU A 149 -9.43 -1.80 5.78
C LEU A 149 -9.63 -1.01 7.09
N LYS A 150 -10.55 -1.44 7.97
CA LYS A 150 -10.78 -0.82 9.29
C LYS A 150 -9.69 -1.17 10.29
N TYR A 151 -9.06 -2.34 10.17
CA TYR A 151 -8.04 -2.85 11.10
C TYR A 151 -6.63 -2.84 10.52
N PHE A 152 -6.44 -2.23 9.34
CA PHE A 152 -5.20 -2.33 8.60
C PHE A 152 -4.03 -1.65 9.35
N SER A 153 -2.96 -2.41 9.57
CA SER A 153 -1.72 -1.97 10.20
C SER A 153 -0.56 -2.03 9.19
N LEU A 154 0.08 -0.87 8.97
CA LEU A 154 1.26 -0.77 8.09
C LEU A 154 2.42 -1.64 8.60
N LEU A 155 2.68 -1.61 9.92
CA LEU A 155 3.73 -2.40 10.54
C LEU A 155 3.51 -3.91 10.32
N THR A 156 2.26 -4.36 10.50
CA THR A 156 1.90 -5.77 10.30
C THR A 156 2.02 -6.15 8.83
N ALA A 157 1.60 -5.28 7.91
CA ALA A 157 1.73 -5.49 6.48
C ALA A 157 3.20 -5.64 6.04
N GLU A 158 4.08 -4.78 6.56
CA GLU A 158 5.51 -4.86 6.31
C GLU A 158 6.12 -6.14 6.89
N MET A 159 5.63 -6.62 8.04
CA MET A 159 6.07 -7.89 8.63
C MET A 159 5.66 -9.11 7.80
N LYS A 160 4.41 -9.16 7.36
CA LYS A 160 3.81 -10.34 6.71
C LYS A 160 4.04 -10.40 5.19
N ASN A 161 4.37 -9.28 4.53
CA ASN A 161 4.50 -9.23 3.07
C ASN A 161 5.75 -8.45 2.61
N ARG A 162 6.65 -9.15 1.91
CA ARG A 162 7.90 -8.59 1.39
C ARG A 162 7.68 -7.56 0.30
N SER A 163 6.66 -7.73 -0.54
CA SER A 163 6.37 -6.77 -1.61
C SER A 163 5.78 -5.47 -1.06
N PHE A 164 4.94 -5.54 -0.01
CA PHE A 164 4.49 -4.38 0.74
C PHE A 164 5.67 -3.68 1.43
N ARG A 165 6.54 -4.43 2.13
CA ARG A 165 7.76 -3.87 2.74
C ARG A 165 8.65 -3.17 1.71
N TYR A 166 8.91 -3.82 0.57
CA TYR A 166 9.69 -3.24 -0.51
C TYR A 166 9.08 -1.92 -0.99
N PHE A 167 7.75 -1.85 -1.12
CA PHE A 167 7.04 -0.63 -1.47
C PHE A 167 7.24 0.46 -0.41
N SER A 168 7.00 0.16 0.86
CA SER A 168 7.21 1.11 1.97
C SER A 168 8.63 1.65 2.02
N ASP A 169 9.64 0.77 1.92
CA ASP A 169 11.05 1.15 1.98
C ASP A 169 11.45 2.00 0.76
N ARG A 170 11.01 1.59 -0.45
CA ARG A 170 11.30 2.30 -1.70
C ARG A 170 10.78 3.74 -1.66
N PHE A 171 9.60 3.95 -1.12
CA PHE A 171 9.00 5.28 -1.01
C PHE A 171 9.26 5.93 0.34
N ARG A 172 10.06 5.33 1.23
CA ARG A 172 10.36 5.84 2.58
C ARG A 172 9.08 6.26 3.31
N LEU A 173 8.03 5.43 3.28
CA LEU A 173 6.71 5.78 3.82
C LEU A 173 6.63 5.73 5.35
N LYS A 174 7.76 5.51 6.01
CA LYS A 174 7.89 5.63 7.47
C LYS A 174 7.51 7.06 7.86
N GLU A 175 6.60 7.17 8.82
CA GLU A 175 6.28 8.45 9.43
C GLU A 175 7.58 9.05 9.97
N SER A 176 7.94 10.23 9.48
CA SER A 176 8.74 11.17 10.26
C SER A 176 7.85 11.64 11.41
N GLY A 177 7.75 10.81 12.46
CA GLY A 177 6.70 10.91 13.46
C GLY A 177 6.99 10.26 14.80
N GLU A 178 8.25 9.94 15.14
CA GLU A 178 8.67 9.65 16.52
C GLU A 178 10.05 10.25 16.81
N GLU A 179 10.19 11.56 16.62
CA GLU A 179 11.21 12.36 17.30
C GLU A 179 10.50 13.48 18.06
N GLY A 180 10.21 13.23 19.35
CA GLY A 180 9.73 14.29 20.25
C GLY A 180 8.68 13.88 21.27
N ARG A 181 9.00 12.95 22.18
CA ARG A 181 8.58 13.01 23.60
C ARG A 181 9.38 12.03 24.46
N HIS A 182 10.66 12.34 24.66
CA HIS A 182 11.34 12.00 25.91
C HIS A 182 11.77 13.32 26.55
N SER A 183 11.03 13.75 27.57
CA SER A 183 11.52 14.69 28.60
C SER A 183 10.39 14.98 29.58
N GLU A 184 10.11 14.04 30.48
CA GLU A 184 9.92 14.42 31.88
C GLU A 184 10.86 13.54 32.69
N ARG A 185 11.99 14.15 33.06
CA ARG A 185 12.85 13.66 34.13
C ARG A 185 12.04 13.78 35.41
N GLU A 186 11.82 12.67 36.09
CA GLU A 186 11.46 12.73 37.50
C GLU A 186 12.58 13.47 38.25
N PRO A 187 12.28 14.53 39.03
CA PRO A 187 13.24 15.06 39.95
C PRO A 187 13.33 14.12 41.16
N THR A 188 14.48 13.47 41.28
CA THR A 188 14.95 12.87 42.53
C THR A 188 15.08 13.98 43.58
N HIS A 189 14.12 14.08 44.49
CA HIS A 189 14.30 14.80 45.74
C HIS A 189 14.72 13.83 46.84
N ALA A 190 16.03 13.75 47.05
CA ALA A 190 16.61 13.33 48.32
C ALA A 190 16.88 14.59 49.18
N ALA A 191 16.14 14.71 50.27
CA ALA A 191 16.48 15.44 51.50
C ALA A 191 15.61 14.75 52.58
N GLY A 192 16.12 14.11 53.63
CA GLY A 192 17.18 14.55 54.52
C GLY A 192 16.55 14.75 55.91
N THR A 193 16.70 13.75 56.78
CA THR A 193 16.80 13.83 58.27
C THR A 193 15.78 14.64 59.09
N TYR A 194 15.09 13.98 60.04
CA TYR A 194 14.89 14.35 61.47
C TYR A 194 14.22 13.13 62.17
N ALA A 195 14.93 12.31 62.95
CA ALA A 195 15.13 12.40 64.41
C ALA A 195 13.86 12.31 65.27
N ARG A 196 13.51 11.11 65.76
CA ARG A 196 13.49 10.68 67.18
C ARG A 196 13.00 9.25 67.30
#